data_AF-A0A7X2I255-F1
#
_entry.id   AF-A0A7X2I255-F1
#
_cell.length_a   1.000
_cell.length_b   1.000
_cell.length_c   1.000
_cell.angle_alpha   90.00
_cell.angle_beta   90.00
_cell.angle_gamma   90.00
#
_symmetry.space_group_name_H-M   'P 1'
#
loop_
_entity.id
_entity.type
_entity.pdbx_description
1 polymer ?
#
loop_
_entity_poly.entity_id
_entity_poly.type
_entity_poly.pdbx_seq_one_letter_code
_entity_poly.pdbx_strand_id
1 'polypeptide(L)'
;MIGISFLAVGLFWVWLSWFLASHLPKWIGIATHVGQRVLTVAVFMLLMVVPFVDHIVGMRQFERLCAEETGLQIFPKVVDTKRGVETSSARELVGGTAIPISRSVSTISDLDTGEVIARYNHFTTRGGVIGGLPMLGGEHVCSIDGPRHPKYEQYRALKKQIHLTYGQPE
;
A
#
# COMPACT_ATOMS: atom_id res chain seq x y z
N MET A 1 -7.03 12.75 -23.89
CA MET A 1 -8.35 13.21 -23.39
C MET A 1 -8.53 13.01 -21.88
N ILE A 2 -7.79 12.09 -21.23
CA ILE A 2 -7.87 11.85 -19.77
C ILE A 2 -7.58 13.11 -18.93
N GLY A 3 -6.65 13.97 -19.35
CA GLY A 3 -6.29 15.18 -18.61
C GLY A 3 -7.43 16.21 -18.48
N ILE A 4 -8.26 16.38 -19.52
CA ILE A 4 -9.38 17.34 -19.48
C ILE A 4 -10.49 16.83 -18.54
N SER A 5 -10.81 15.54 -18.61
CA SER A 5 -11.79 14.93 -17.72
C SER A 5 -11.38 15.04 -16.25
N PHE A 6 -10.11 14.80 -15.94
CA PHE A 6 -9.57 14.95 -14.59
C PHE A 6 -9.68 16.40 -14.09
N LEU A 7 -9.35 17.37 -14.94
CA LEU A 7 -9.44 18.79 -14.60
C LEU A 7 -10.90 19.22 -14.37
N ALA A 8 -11.83 18.75 -15.21
CA ALA A 8 -13.26 19.03 -15.06
C ALA A 8 -13.82 18.46 -13.74
N VAL A 9 -13.48 17.22 -13.38
CA VAL A 9 -13.88 16.61 -12.11
C VAL A 9 -13.28 17.37 -10.92
N GLY A 10 -12.01 17.76 -11.00
CA GLY A 10 -11.34 18.56 -9.97
C GLY A 10 -12.00 19.92 -9.76
N LEU A 11 -12.27 20.66 -10.84
CA LEU A 11 -12.97 21.96 -10.77
C LEU A 11 -14.38 21.81 -10.22
N PHE A 12 -15.11 20.78 -10.67
CA PHE A 12 -16.45 20.49 -10.16
C PHE A 12 -16.42 20.19 -8.66
N TRP A 13 -15.45 19.42 -8.18
CA TRP A 13 -15.27 19.13 -6.76
C TRP A 13 -14.96 20.37 -5.93
N VAL A 14 -14.07 21.25 -6.41
CA VAL A 14 -13.75 22.51 -5.74
C VAL A 14 -14.99 23.41 -5.67
N TRP A 15 -15.72 23.54 -6.78
CA TRP A 15 -16.96 24.30 -6.83
C TRP A 15 -18.01 23.75 -5.86
N LEU A 16 -18.21 22.42 -5.84
CA LEU A 16 -19.15 21.76 -4.93
C LEU A 16 -18.75 21.96 -3.46
N SER A 17 -17.46 21.80 -3.15
CA SER A 17 -16.92 21.98 -1.80
C SER A 17 -17.11 23.42 -1.31
N TRP A 18 -16.85 24.40 -2.18
CA TRP A 18 -17.10 25.81 -1.89
C TRP A 18 -18.58 26.12 -1.69
N PHE A 19 -19.45 25.58 -2.56
CA PHE A 19 -20.89 25.76 -2.48
C PHE A 19 -21.44 25.22 -1.15
N LEU A 20 -21.08 23.99 -0.78
CA LEU A 20 -21.49 23.37 0.47
C LEU A 20 -20.95 24.13 1.69
N ALA A 21 -19.66 24.49 1.69
CA ALA A 21 -19.04 25.19 2.80
C ALA A 21 -19.62 26.60 3.06
N SER A 22 -20.09 27.28 2.01
CA SER A 22 -20.71 28.60 2.11
C SER A 22 -22.19 28.57 2.51
N HIS A 23 -22.90 27.47 2.23
CA HIS A 23 -24.32 27.32 2.56
C HIS A 23 -24.55 26.63 3.91
N LEU A 24 -23.68 25.71 4.33
CA LEU A 24 -23.81 25.00 5.62
C LEU A 24 -23.99 25.92 6.83
N PRO A 25 -23.18 26.98 7.03
CA PRO A 25 -23.30 27.84 8.21
C PRO A 25 -24.63 28.59 8.27
N LYS A 26 -25.22 28.89 7.10
CA LYS A 26 -26.52 29.54 7.00
C LYS A 26 -27.65 28.57 7.34
N TRP A 27 -27.56 27.32 6.89
CA TRP A 27 -28.53 26.26 7.22
C TRP A 27 -28.54 25.90 8.71
N ILE A 28 -27.37 25.94 9.36
CA ILE A 28 -27.23 25.65 10.80
C ILE A 28 -27.66 26.85 11.67
N GLY A 29 -27.95 28.02 11.07
CA GLY A 29 -28.46 29.18 11.80
C GLY A 29 -27.41 29.95 12.60
N ILE A 30 -26.13 29.88 12.20
CA ILE A 30 -25.06 30.61 12.88
C ILE A 30 -25.18 32.11 12.57
N ALA A 31 -25.54 32.91 13.58
CA ALA A 31 -25.81 34.35 13.40
C ALA A 31 -24.54 35.22 13.35
N THR A 32 -23.41 34.77 13.91
CA THR A 32 -22.19 35.59 13.97
C THR A 32 -21.35 35.50 12.70
N HIS A 33 -20.96 36.64 12.12
CA HIS A 33 -20.10 36.69 10.92
C HIS A 33 -18.75 35.98 11.09
N VAL A 34 -18.13 36.07 12.28
CA VAL A 34 -16.86 35.39 12.57
C VAL A 34 -17.06 33.87 12.61
N GLY A 35 -18.08 33.40 13.33
CA GLY A 35 -18.41 31.97 13.41
C GLY A 35 -18.75 31.37 12.04
N GLN A 36 -19.46 32.11 11.19
CA GLN A 36 -19.73 31.70 9.81
C GLN A 36 -18.44 31.49 9.01
N ARG A 37 -17.50 32.46 9.05
CA ARG A 37 -16.23 32.35 8.32
C ARG A 37 -15.38 31.19 8.81
N VAL A 38 -15.27 31.00 10.13
CA VAL A 38 -14.51 29.89 10.71
C VAL A 38 -15.10 28.56 10.28
N LEU A 39 -16.43 28.40 10.36
CA LEU A 39 -17.07 27.16 9.94
C LEU A 39 -16.94 26.92 8.43
N THR A 40 -17.11 27.94 7.58
CA THR A 40 -16.90 27.81 6.14
C THR A 40 -15.49 27.30 5.84
N VAL A 41 -14.46 27.90 6.44
CA VAL A 41 -13.07 27.48 6.23
C VAL A 41 -12.86 26.04 6.72
N ALA A 42 -13.37 25.68 7.91
CA ALA A 42 -13.20 24.34 8.46
C ALA A 42 -13.87 23.27 7.58
N VAL A 43 -15.12 23.51 7.17
CA VAL A 43 -15.89 22.59 6.31
C VAL A 43 -15.24 22.46 4.94
N PHE A 44 -14.80 23.57 4.33
CA PHE A 44 -14.11 23.54 3.05
C PHE A 44 -12.81 22.72 3.11
N MET A 45 -11.98 22.95 4.14
CA MET A 45 -10.74 22.18 4.33
C MET A 45 -11.04 20.69 4.53
N LEU A 46 -12.07 20.35 5.29
CA LEU A 46 -12.47 18.96 5.50
C LEU A 46 -12.92 18.31 4.18
N LEU A 47 -13.81 18.96 3.43
CA LEU A 47 -14.30 18.46 2.14
C LEU A 47 -13.18 18.30 1.10
N MET A 48 -12.16 19.14 1.12
CA MET A 48 -10.99 19.00 0.25
C MET A 48 -10.14 17.76 0.57
N VAL A 49 -10.12 17.33 1.84
CA VAL A 49 -9.33 16.15 2.27
C VAL A 49 -10.11 14.85 2.08
N VAL A 50 -11.45 14.87 2.15
CA VAL A 50 -12.31 13.67 2.06
C VAL A 50 -11.94 12.72 0.91
N PRO A 51 -11.71 13.18 -0.33
CA PRO A 51 -11.37 12.28 -1.45
C PRO A 51 -10.04 11.54 -1.32
N PHE A 52 -9.21 11.90 -0.34
CA PHE A 52 -7.89 11.31 -0.10
C PHE A 52 -7.84 10.46 1.18
N VAL A 53 -8.93 10.41 1.96
CA VAL A 53 -8.95 9.71 3.25
C VAL A 53 -8.73 8.21 3.07
N ASP A 54 -9.33 7.61 2.03
CA ASP A 54 -9.14 6.21 1.67
C ASP A 54 -7.67 5.90 1.36
N HIS A 55 -6.98 6.79 0.63
CA HIS A 55 -5.56 6.67 0.34
C HIS A 55 -4.72 6.76 1.61
N ILE A 56 -4.98 7.73 2.48
CA ILE A 56 -4.23 7.92 3.73
C ILE A 56 -4.40 6.71 4.65
N VAL A 57 -5.64 6.24 4.84
CA VAL A 57 -5.93 5.08 5.68
C VAL A 57 -5.36 3.80 5.07
N GLY A 58 -5.53 3.61 3.77
CA GLY A 58 -5.01 2.45 3.05
C GLY A 58 -3.48 2.36 3.06
N MET A 59 -2.78 3.47 2.89
CA MET A 59 -1.32 3.49 2.97
C MET A 59 -0.82 3.18 4.38
N ARG A 60 -1.51 3.65 5.43
CA ARG A 60 -1.19 3.22 6.80
C ARG A 60 -1.44 1.74 7.03
N GLN A 61 -2.50 1.18 6.48
CA GLN A 61 -2.74 -0.28 6.53
C GLN A 61 -1.63 -1.04 5.80
N PHE A 62 -1.21 -0.57 4.63
CA PHE A 62 -0.10 -1.13 3.88
C PHE A 62 1.21 -1.10 4.68
N GLU A 63 1.57 0.05 5.25
CA GLU A 63 2.76 0.19 6.11
C GLU A 63 2.71 -0.73 7.34
N ARG A 64 1.52 -0.91 7.92
CA ARG A 64 1.34 -1.82 9.05
C ARG A 64 1.53 -3.28 8.65
N LEU A 65 0.90 -3.72 7.56
CA LEU A 65 1.13 -5.06 6.99
C LEU A 65 2.61 -5.27 6.64
N CYS A 66 3.25 -4.23 6.12
CA CYS A 66 4.67 -4.19 5.85
C CYS A 66 5.57 -4.33 7.06
N ALA A 67 5.14 -3.87 8.24
CA ALA A 67 5.94 -3.98 9.45
C ALA A 67 5.68 -5.31 10.18
N GLU A 68 4.43 -5.79 10.14
CA GLU A 68 3.98 -6.94 10.92
C GLU A 68 4.13 -8.28 10.17
N GLU A 69 3.89 -8.31 8.84
CA GLU A 69 3.70 -9.56 8.09
C GLU A 69 4.75 -9.88 7.01
N THR A 70 5.61 -8.94 6.62
CA THR A 70 6.74 -9.16 5.67
C THR A 70 7.89 -9.98 6.24
N GLY A 71 7.74 -10.50 7.46
CA GLY A 71 8.81 -11.16 8.20
C GLY A 71 9.45 -12.31 7.43
N LEU A 72 10.79 -12.27 7.35
CA LEU A 72 11.59 -13.43 6.96
C LEU A 72 11.46 -14.52 8.02
N GLN A 73 10.90 -15.65 7.63
CA GLN A 73 10.93 -16.89 8.41
C GLN A 73 12.06 -17.75 7.84
N ILE A 74 13.07 -18.00 8.66
CA ILE A 74 14.20 -18.87 8.31
C ILE A 74 14.01 -20.18 9.06
N PHE A 75 14.03 -21.30 8.34
CA PHE A 75 13.92 -22.63 8.91
C PHE A 75 15.32 -23.19 9.25
N PRO A 76 15.45 -24.04 10.28
CA PRO A 76 16.75 -24.49 10.80
C PRO A 76 17.61 -25.23 9.76
N LYS A 77 16.99 -25.81 8.73
CA LYS A 77 17.69 -26.55 7.66
C LYS A 77 18.54 -25.68 6.74
N VAL A 78 18.40 -24.36 6.84
CA VAL A 78 19.21 -23.40 6.07
C VAL A 78 20.72 -23.57 6.25
N VAL A 79 21.16 -24.09 7.41
CA VAL A 79 22.58 -24.22 7.75
C VAL A 79 23.28 -25.24 6.85
N ASP A 80 22.56 -26.26 6.41
CA ASP A 80 23.09 -27.36 5.60
C ASP A 80 22.90 -27.13 4.09
N THR A 81 22.10 -26.14 3.70
CA THR A 81 21.76 -25.85 2.31
C THR A 81 22.77 -24.92 1.64
N LYS A 82 23.30 -25.36 0.48
CA LYS A 82 24.19 -24.54 -0.37
C LYS A 82 23.53 -24.05 -1.65
N ARG A 83 22.47 -24.71 -2.12
CA ARG A 83 21.76 -24.41 -3.36
C ARG A 83 20.27 -24.27 -3.08
N GLY A 84 19.67 -23.19 -3.56
CA GLY A 84 18.26 -22.92 -3.33
C GLY A 84 17.55 -22.46 -4.60
N VAL A 85 16.24 -22.68 -4.62
CA VAL A 85 15.32 -22.18 -5.65
C VAL A 85 14.34 -21.23 -4.99
N GLU A 86 14.23 -20.03 -5.54
CA GLU A 86 13.24 -19.04 -5.10
C GLU A 86 12.00 -19.14 -5.98
N THR A 87 10.85 -19.41 -5.38
CA THR A 87 9.54 -19.47 -6.02
C THR A 87 8.61 -18.46 -5.36
N SER A 88 7.78 -17.77 -6.16
CA SER A 88 6.79 -16.83 -5.64
C SER A 88 5.37 -17.31 -5.99
N SER A 89 4.47 -17.20 -5.03
CA SER A 89 3.06 -17.51 -5.24
C SER A 89 2.40 -16.48 -6.16
N ALA A 90 1.24 -16.84 -6.71
CA ALA A 90 0.36 -15.86 -7.34
C ALA A 90 0.00 -14.73 -6.35
N ARG A 91 -0.29 -13.55 -6.89
CA ARG A 91 -0.77 -12.41 -6.10
C ARG A 91 -2.21 -12.64 -5.68
N GLU A 92 -2.47 -12.56 -4.39
CA GLU A 92 -3.80 -12.67 -3.79
C GLU A 92 -4.22 -11.33 -3.18
N LEU A 93 -5.50 -10.98 -3.27
CA LEU A 93 -6.03 -9.77 -2.63
C LEU A 93 -6.17 -9.99 -1.12
N VAL A 94 -5.64 -9.05 -0.33
CA VAL A 94 -5.78 -9.04 1.12
C VAL A 94 -7.13 -8.42 1.49
N GLY A 95 -8.02 -9.23 2.07
CA GLY A 95 -9.34 -8.79 2.51
C GLY A 95 -9.30 -7.78 3.66
N GLY A 96 -10.37 -7.00 3.81
CA GLY A 96 -10.53 -6.05 4.93
C GLY A 96 -9.69 -4.77 4.83
N THR A 97 -9.12 -4.49 3.66
CA THR A 97 -8.27 -3.32 3.39
C THR A 97 -9.07 -2.19 2.74
N ALA A 98 -8.73 -0.94 3.05
CA ALA A 98 -9.37 0.27 2.52
C ALA A 98 -8.98 0.55 1.06
N ILE A 99 -7.85 -0.01 0.63
CA ILE A 99 -7.31 0.07 -0.72
C ILE A 99 -6.95 -1.34 -1.18
N PRO A 100 -6.94 -1.63 -2.49
CA PRO A 100 -6.50 -2.93 -2.98
C PRO A 100 -5.02 -3.16 -2.63
N ILE A 101 -4.79 -4.09 -1.71
CA ILE A 101 -3.46 -4.60 -1.36
C ILE A 101 -3.39 -6.04 -1.82
N SER A 102 -2.35 -6.37 -2.58
CA SER A 102 -2.05 -7.73 -2.99
C SER A 102 -0.89 -8.28 -2.16
N ARG A 103 -0.96 -9.57 -1.85
CA ARG A 103 0.08 -10.34 -1.18
C ARG A 103 0.58 -11.44 -2.11
N SER A 104 1.88 -11.61 -2.20
CA SER A 104 2.50 -12.82 -2.74
C SER A 104 3.50 -13.38 -1.74
N VAL A 105 3.62 -14.70 -1.67
CA VAL A 105 4.51 -15.39 -0.74
C VAL A 105 5.68 -15.92 -1.55
N SER A 106 6.90 -15.53 -1.17
CA SER A 106 8.11 -16.11 -1.74
C SER A 106 8.68 -17.15 -0.80
N THR A 107 8.97 -18.32 -1.37
CA THR A 107 9.59 -19.45 -0.70
C THR A 107 10.93 -19.74 -1.34
N ILE A 108 11.94 -19.90 -0.49
CA ILE A 108 13.21 -20.47 -0.91
C ILE A 108 13.19 -21.92 -0.44
N SER A 109 13.37 -22.85 -1.37
CA SER A 109 13.53 -24.27 -1.09
C SER A 109 14.94 -24.73 -1.43
N ASP A 110 15.45 -25.69 -0.68
CA ASP A 110 16.67 -26.41 -1.03
C ASP A 110 16.46 -27.18 -2.34
N LEU A 111 17.41 -27.11 -3.26
CA LEU A 111 17.33 -27.78 -4.56
C LEU A 111 17.52 -29.31 -4.43
N ASP A 112 18.33 -29.76 -3.49
CA ASP A 112 18.72 -31.16 -3.34
C ASP A 112 17.66 -31.95 -2.57
N THR A 113 16.98 -31.31 -1.60
CA THR A 113 15.96 -31.96 -0.75
C THR A 113 14.53 -31.53 -1.05
N GLY A 114 14.33 -30.40 -1.75
CA GLY A 114 13.02 -29.80 -2.00
C GLY A 114 12.39 -29.13 -0.76
N GLU A 115 13.09 -29.08 0.37
CA GLU A 115 12.53 -28.57 1.62
C GLU A 115 12.58 -27.03 1.69
N VAL A 116 11.55 -26.43 2.29
CA VAL A 116 11.49 -24.97 2.43
C VAL A 116 12.46 -24.50 3.52
N ILE A 117 13.41 -23.66 3.14
CA ILE A 117 14.45 -23.12 4.03
C ILE A 117 14.19 -21.67 4.43
N ALA A 118 13.45 -20.93 3.61
CA ALA A 118 12.98 -19.60 3.97
C ALA A 118 11.62 -19.29 3.34
N ARG A 119 10.83 -18.46 4.03
CA ARG A 119 9.56 -17.94 3.53
C ARG A 119 9.39 -16.48 3.95
N TYR A 120 8.88 -15.65 3.04
CA TYR A 120 8.57 -14.25 3.32
C TYR A 120 7.43 -13.77 2.44
N ASN A 121 6.72 -12.74 2.92
CA ASN A 121 5.62 -12.13 2.20
C ASN A 121 6.08 -10.86 1.48
N HIS A 122 5.50 -10.62 0.32
CA HIS A 122 5.56 -9.38 -0.43
C HIS A 122 4.18 -8.77 -0.45
N PHE A 123 4.10 -7.47 -0.21
CA PHE A 123 2.87 -6.71 -0.38
C PHE A 123 3.04 -5.70 -1.50
N THR A 124 2.04 -5.60 -2.36
CA THR A 124 1.97 -4.57 -3.41
C THR A 124 0.65 -3.84 -3.37
N THR A 125 0.67 -2.54 -3.64
CA THR A 125 -0.53 -1.74 -3.81
C THR A 125 -0.29 -0.64 -4.85
N ARG A 126 -1.36 -0.19 -5.52
CA ARG A 126 -1.31 0.99 -6.40
C ARG A 126 -1.76 2.27 -5.68
N GLY A 127 -2.00 2.19 -4.37
CA GLY A 127 -2.51 3.31 -3.57
C GLY A 127 -4.04 3.38 -3.56
N GLY A 128 -4.55 4.57 -3.25
CA GLY A 128 -5.97 4.82 -3.05
C GLY A 128 -6.74 5.02 -4.34
N VAL A 129 -8.05 5.15 -4.19
CA VAL A 129 -9.02 5.25 -5.27
C VAL A 129 -9.83 6.54 -5.09
N ILE A 130 -9.52 7.57 -5.88
CA ILE A 130 -10.30 8.81 -5.85
C ILE A 130 -11.55 8.60 -6.73
N GLY A 131 -12.72 8.45 -6.11
CA GLY A 131 -14.00 8.36 -6.82
C GLY A 131 -14.14 7.14 -7.73
N GLY A 132 -13.52 6.01 -7.38
CA GLY A 132 -13.54 4.77 -8.18
C GLY A 132 -12.43 4.67 -9.23
N LEU A 133 -11.62 5.72 -9.44
CA LEU A 133 -10.48 5.69 -10.35
C LEU A 133 -9.19 5.37 -9.58
N PRO A 134 -8.39 4.38 -10.03
CA PRO A 134 -7.08 4.14 -9.43
C PRO A 134 -6.24 5.41 -9.57
N MET A 135 -5.62 5.86 -8.49
CA MET A 135 -4.72 7.00 -8.56
C MET A 135 -3.60 6.74 -9.57
N LEU A 136 -3.09 7.81 -10.19
CA LEU A 136 -1.84 7.85 -10.95
C LEU A 136 -0.62 7.73 -10.02
N GLY A 137 -0.71 6.86 -9.01
CA GLY A 137 0.38 6.49 -8.13
C GLY A 137 1.14 5.30 -8.72
N GLY A 138 2.46 5.31 -8.57
CA GLY A 138 3.29 4.15 -8.89
C GLY A 138 2.91 2.93 -8.05
N GLU A 139 3.36 1.75 -8.46
CA GLU A 139 3.21 0.56 -7.63
C GLU A 139 4.08 0.70 -6.38
N HIS A 140 3.44 0.72 -5.21
CA HIS A 140 4.11 0.62 -3.93
C HIS A 140 4.38 -0.86 -3.67
N VAL A 141 5.66 -1.20 -3.58
CA VAL A 141 6.12 -2.56 -3.31
C VAL A 141 6.82 -2.58 -1.97
N CYS A 142 6.50 -3.60 -1.19
CA CYS A 142 7.07 -3.82 0.11
C CYS A 142 7.49 -5.26 0.24
N SER A 143 8.79 -5.43 0.37
CA SER A 143 9.44 -6.71 0.23
C SER A 143 10.77 -6.69 0.96
N ILE A 144 11.19 -7.87 1.41
CA ILE A 144 12.38 -8.02 2.24
C ILE A 144 13.69 -7.83 1.46
N ASP A 145 13.63 -7.94 0.13
CA ASP A 145 14.70 -7.63 -0.81
C ASP A 145 14.87 -6.11 -1.05
N GLY A 146 13.93 -5.30 -0.56
CA GLY A 146 14.01 -3.85 -0.62
C GLY A 146 15.05 -3.31 0.37
N PRO A 147 15.95 -2.39 -0.03
CA PRO A 147 17.02 -1.88 0.83
C PRO A 147 16.52 -1.08 2.04
N ARG A 148 15.25 -0.67 2.03
CA ARG A 148 14.60 0.06 3.15
C ARG A 148 13.95 -0.87 4.17
N HIS A 149 13.97 -2.18 3.96
CA HIS A 149 13.32 -3.13 4.85
C HIS A 149 14.17 -3.40 6.10
N PRO A 150 13.61 -3.41 7.33
CA PRO A 150 14.38 -3.64 8.56
C PRO A 150 15.17 -4.96 8.58
N LYS A 151 14.64 -5.99 7.90
CA LYS A 151 15.26 -7.32 7.79
C LYS A 151 16.08 -7.53 6.50
N TYR A 152 16.35 -6.46 5.74
CA TYR A 152 17.08 -6.53 4.48
C TYR A 152 18.46 -7.18 4.65
N GLU A 153 19.22 -6.82 5.70
CA GLU A 153 20.56 -7.37 5.91
C GLU A 153 20.55 -8.87 6.24
N GLN A 154 19.53 -9.36 6.98
CA GLN A 154 19.37 -10.79 7.26
C GLN A 154 19.10 -11.57 5.97
N TYR A 155 18.22 -11.04 5.13
CA TYR A 155 17.94 -11.63 3.82
C TYR A 155 19.15 -11.59 2.88
N ARG A 156 19.90 -10.49 2.88
CA ARG A 156 21.12 -10.35 2.10
C ARG A 156 22.20 -11.34 2.55
N ALA A 157 22.34 -11.55 3.86
CA ALA A 157 23.25 -12.56 4.42
C ALA A 157 22.82 -13.98 3.99
N LEU A 158 21.53 -14.29 4.04
CA LEU A 158 20.97 -15.55 3.54
C LEU A 158 21.29 -15.76 2.05
N LYS A 159 21.04 -14.75 1.20
CA LYS A 159 21.36 -14.81 -0.25
C LYS A 159 22.85 -14.97 -0.53
N LYS A 160 23.74 -14.54 0.39
CA LYS A 160 25.20 -14.74 0.24
C LYS A 160 25.64 -16.16 0.60
N GLN A 161 24.93 -16.82 1.53
CA GLN A 161 25.24 -18.19 1.96
C GLN A 161 24.78 -19.23 0.91
N ILE A 162 23.73 -18.92 0.15
CA ILE A 162 23.06 -19.86 -0.74
C ILE A 162 23.21 -19.40 -2.20
N HIS A 163 23.68 -20.29 -3.07
CA HIS A 163 23.60 -20.05 -4.51
C HIS A 163 22.14 -20.20 -4.96
N LEU A 164 21.48 -19.08 -5.20
CA LEU A 164 20.10 -19.04 -5.66
C LEU A 164 20.02 -19.17 -7.18
N THR A 165 19.22 -20.13 -7.60
CA THR A 165 18.80 -20.30 -8.99
C THR A 165 17.37 -19.77 -9.11
N TYR A 166 17.15 -18.82 -10.03
CA TYR A 166 15.82 -18.30 -10.31
C TYR A 166 15.17 -19.17 -11.39
N GLY A 167 14.04 -19.81 -11.08
CA GLY A 167 13.31 -20.65 -12.02
C GLY A 167 12.35 -21.59 -11.32
N GLN A 168 11.31 -22.05 -12.02
CA GLN A 168 10.47 -23.15 -11.52
C GLN A 168 11.33 -24.42 -11.43
N PRO A 169 11.24 -25.21 -10.34
CA PRO A 169 11.70 -26.59 -10.40
C PRO A 169 10.86 -27.29 -11.47
N GLU A 170 11.52 -27.84 -12.49
CA GLU A 170 10.91 -28.69 -13.52
C GLU A 170 10.31 -29.97 -12.93
#